data_AF-A0A377DHJ1-F1
#
_entry.id   AF-A0A377DHJ1-F1
#
_cell.length_a   1.000
_cell.length_b   1.000
_cell.length_c   1.000
_cell.angle_alpha   90.00
_cell.angle_beta   90.00
_cell.angle_gamma   90.00
#
_symmetry.space_group_name_H-M   'P 1'
#
loop_
_entity.id
_entity.type
_entity.pdbx_description
1 polymer ?
#
loop_
_entity_poly.entity_id
_entity_poly.type
_entity_poly.pdbx_seq_one_letter_code
_entity_poly.pdbx_strand_id
1 'polypeptide(L)' 'MSTGLRFTLEVDGLPPDAFAVVSFHLNQSLSSLFSLALSLVSPAVSLP' A
#
# COMPACT_ATOMS: atom_id res chain seq x y z
N MET A 1 17.33 -15.46 -2.11
CA MET A 1 16.21 -15.38 -1.14
C MET A 1 15.49 -14.07 -1.41
N SER A 2 14.35 -14.11 -2.08
CA SER A 2 13.61 -12.92 -2.50
C SER A 2 12.92 -12.32 -1.27
N THR A 3 13.59 -11.37 -0.62
CA THR A 3 12.93 -10.46 0.31
C THR A 3 12.04 -9.55 -0.52
N GLY A 4 10.81 -9.99 -0.81
CA GLY A 4 9.82 -9.13 -1.44
C GLY A 4 9.63 -7.88 -0.59
N LEU A 5 9.74 -6.71 -1.22
CA LEU A 5 9.44 -5.41 -0.61
C LEU A 5 8.08 -5.49 0.10
N ARG A 6 8.07 -5.25 1.42
CA ARG A 6 6.85 -5.13 2.22
C ARG A 6 6.54 -3.65 2.35
N PHE A 7 5.41 -3.22 1.80
CA PHE A 7 4.92 -1.85 1.92
C PHE A 7 3.91 -1.76 3.04
N THR A 8 4.15 -0.83 3.96
CA THR A 8 3.17 -0.40 4.95
C THR A 8 2.61 0.92 4.47
N LEU A 9 1.28 1.01 4.29
CA LEU A 9 0.62 2.25 3.92
C LEU A 9 0.04 2.88 5.19
N GLU A 10 0.57 4.03 5.55
CA GLU A 10 0.02 4.87 6.61
C GLU A 10 -0.71 6.03 5.94
N VAL A 11 -2.01 6.14 6.17
CA VAL A 11 -2.84 7.25 5.68
C VAL A 11 -3.19 8.12 6.88
N ASP A 12 -2.81 9.39 6.84
CA ASP A 12 -3.13 10.33 7.92
C ASP A 12 -4.66 10.42 8.09
N GLY A 13 -5.12 10.27 9.33
CA GLY A 13 -6.55 10.20 9.67
C GLY A 13 -7.19 8.80 9.57
N LEU A 14 -6.44 7.74 9.27
CA LEU A 14 -6.98 6.37 9.19
C LEU A 14 -6.16 5.36 10.03
N PRO A 15 -6.79 4.36 10.68
CA PRO A 15 -6.07 3.36 11.45
C PRO A 15 -5.07 2.55 10.59
N PRO A 16 -3.91 2.18 11.16
CA PRO A 16 -2.88 1.40 10.43
C PRO A 16 -3.36 0.00 10.01
N ASP A 17 -4.38 -0.56 10.66
CA ASP A 17 -5.03 -1.83 10.30
C ASP A 17 -6.24 -1.68 9.35
N ALA A 18 -6.57 -0.46 8.92
CA ALA A 18 -7.74 -0.21 8.08
C ALA A 18 -7.55 -0.73 6.64
N PHE A 19 -6.31 -0.84 6.17
CA PHE A 19 -6.01 -1.32 4.82
C PHE A 19 -4.81 -2.26 4.83
N ALA A 20 -4.98 -3.42 4.20
CA ALA A 20 -3.86 -4.27 3.84
C ALA A 20 -3.45 -4.01 2.38
N VAL A 21 -2.16 -3.77 2.14
CA VAL A 21 -1.60 -3.64 0.80
C VAL A 21 -1.45 -5.03 0.19
N VAL A 22 -2.21 -5.32 -0.87
CA VAL A 22 -2.19 -6.63 -1.54
C VAL A 22 -1.19 -6.62 -2.70
N SER A 23 -1.08 -5.50 -3.40
CA SER A 23 -0.14 -5.33 -4.49
C SER A 23 0.26 -3.87 -4.63
N PHE A 24 1.44 -3.64 -5.18
CA PHE A 24 1.91 -2.30 -5.51
C PHE A 24 2.70 -2.33 -6.82
N HIS A 25 2.71 -1.20 -7.52
CA HIS A 25 3.53 -1.00 -8.70
C HIS A 25 4.18 0.37 -8.64
N LEU A 26 5.51 0.39 -8.61
CA LEU A 26 6.32 1.60 -8.60
C LEU A 26 6.95 1.80 -9.98
N ASN A 27 6.55 2.86 -10.67
CA ASN A 27 7.21 3.33 -11.88
C ASN A 27 8.08 4.54 -11.51
N GLN A 28 9.40 4.40 -11.64
CA GLN A 28 10.35 5.49 -11.37
C GLN A 28 11.40 5.58 -12.47
N SER A 29 11.80 6.81 -12.80
CA SER A 29 12.85 7.09 -13.77
C SER A 29 13.66 8.30 -13.33
N LEU A 30 14.93 8.36 -13.74
CA LEU A 30 15.80 9.49 -13.42
C LEU A 30 15.23 10.79 -14.00
N SER A 31 15.20 11.85 -13.19
CA SER A 31 14.72 13.18 -13.60
C SER A 31 13.25 13.21 -14.08
N SER A 32 12.43 12.27 -13.62
CA SER A 32 10.98 12.22 -13.86
C SER A 32 10.23 11.97 -12.56
N LEU A 33 8.97 12.40 -12.51
CA LEU A 33 8.09 12.06 -11.40
C LEU A 33 7.90 10.55 -11.32
N PHE A 34 7.96 10.01 -10.10
CA PHE A 34 7.60 8.62 -9.87
C PHE A 34 6.07 8.48 -9.78
N SER A 35 5.56 7.30 -10.09
CA SER A 35 4.17 6.92 -9.90
C SER A 35 4.10 5.65 -9.06
N LEU A 36 3.36 5.70 -7.95
CA LEU A 36 3.12 4.54 -7.09
C LEU A 36 1.63 4.21 -7.12
N ALA A 37 1.29 3.07 -7.71
CA ALA A 37 -0.05 2.52 -7.68
C ALA A 37 -0.13 1.45 -6.59
N LEU A 38 -1.16 1.53 -5.74
CA LEU A 38 -1.39 0.59 -4.64
C LEU A 38 -2.75 -0.09 -4.80
N SER A 39 -2.79 -1.39 -4.61
CA SER A 39 -4.02 -2.17 -4.49
C SER A 39 -4.23 -2.51 -3.02
N LEU A 40 -5.29 -1.95 -2.44
CA LEU A 40 -5.62 -2.07 -1.03
C LEU A 40 -6.88 -2.91 -0.85
N VAL A 41 -6.91 -3.71 0.21
CA VAL A 41 -8.15 -4.31 0.70
C VAL A 41 -8.47 -3.73 2.07
N SER A 42 -9.71 -3.29 2.25
CA SER A 42 -10.25 -2.99 3.57
C SER A 42 -10.81 -4.29 4.15
N PRO A 43 -10.38 -4.74 5.34
CA PRO A 43 -11.18 -5.71 6.08
C PRO A 43 -12.50 -5.01 6.37
N ALA A 44 -13.60 -5.51 5.79
CA ALA A 44 -14.92 -5.05 6.19
C ALA A 44 -14.99 -5.22 7.70
N VAL A 45 -15.13 -4.12 8.43
CA VAL A 45 -15.42 -4.17 9.87
C VAL A 45 -16.67 -5.03 10.00
N SER A 46 -16.49 -6.27 10.43
CA SER A 46 -17.59 -7.12 10.84
C SER A 46 -18.06 -6.52 12.16
N LEU A 47 -19.01 -5.59 12.09
CA LEU A 47 -19.74 -5.13 13.27
C LEU A 47 -20.45 -6.37 13.87
N PRO A 48 -20.27 -6.64 15.18
CA PRO A 48 -20.91 -7.75 15.87
C PRO A 48 -22.43 -7.56 16.02
#